data_AF-A0A428MV12-F1
#
_entry.id   AF-A0A428MV12-F1
#
_cell.length_a   1.000
_cell.length_b   1.000
_cell.length_c   1.000
_cell.angle_alpha   90.00
_cell.angle_beta   90.00
_cell.angle_gamma   90.00
#
_symmetry.space_group_name_H-M   'P 1'
#
loop_
_entity.id
_entity.type
_entity.pdbx_description
1 polymer ?
#
loop_
_entity_poly.entity_id
_entity_poly.type
_entity_poly.pdbx_seq_one_letter_code
_entity_poly.pdbx_strand_id
1 'polypeptide(L)'
;MKKVFNVLIEYKWIIFLVIIFPILLSQFIRLPLGHWTIGNEGSWVSFLGNYSGGVLGGIIAFLVARDQIKKQQKQYLIENLGKELPILTGVELECKKVLEQLKKVQQNYEVLWENQSTYSFSLDALIWSRWEKIHLINDPVLQEEMIMHRESLKRNIEVFGIDINTLIEQLEQKRSQERRMSQKDSGFIQLHREISKESAYLEIIKKDKVHYLEEMPYCIEKTEKILSKISKRKSKIHEILKKNDYYSKELLSEPKEYEVDR
;
A
#
# COMPACT_ATOMS: atom_id res chain seq x y z
N MET A 1 -13.66 39.18 -5.28
CA MET A 1 -13.57 40.13 -6.41
C MET A 1 -12.33 39.91 -7.30
N LYS A 2 -11.09 39.92 -6.80
CA LYS A 2 -9.88 39.70 -7.64
C LYS A 2 -9.89 38.43 -8.51
N LYS A 3 -10.40 37.30 -7.98
CA LYS A 3 -10.54 36.05 -8.76
C LYS A 3 -11.52 36.18 -9.94
N VAL A 4 -12.63 36.89 -9.77
CA VAL A 4 -13.64 37.08 -10.83
C VAL A 4 -13.06 37.99 -11.92
N PHE A 5 -12.35 39.05 -11.53
CA PHE A 5 -11.71 39.96 -12.47
C PHE A 5 -10.62 39.27 -13.31
N ASN A 6 -9.82 38.40 -12.70
CA ASN A 6 -8.81 37.62 -13.43
C ASN A 6 -9.44 36.63 -14.42
N VAL A 7 -10.54 35.98 -14.04
CA VAL A 7 -11.32 35.11 -14.95
C VAL A 7 -11.89 35.90 -16.12
N LEU A 8 -12.43 37.11 -15.88
CA LEU A 8 -12.95 37.97 -16.97
C LEU A 8 -11.85 38.40 -17.96
N ILE A 9 -10.64 38.69 -17.48
CA ILE A 9 -9.50 39.03 -18.34
C ILE A 9 -9.02 37.81 -19.12
N GLU A 10 -8.92 36.65 -18.47
CA GLU A 10 -8.47 35.40 -19.08
C GLU A 10 -9.40 34.94 -20.21
N TYR A 11 -10.71 35.10 -20.04
CA TYR A 11 -11.73 34.67 -20.99
C TYR A 11 -12.33 35.81 -21.82
N LYS A 12 -11.69 36.99 -21.89
CA LYS A 12 -12.21 38.19 -22.57
C LYS A 12 -12.64 37.96 -24.02
N TRP A 13 -11.93 37.08 -24.75
CA TRP A 13 -12.24 36.75 -26.14
C TRP A 13 -13.49 35.87 -26.28
N ILE A 14 -13.72 34.95 -25.34
CA ILE A 14 -14.92 34.12 -25.31
C ILE A 14 -16.13 34.99 -24.94
N ILE A 15 -15.98 35.86 -23.96
CA ILE A 15 -17.03 36.83 -23.59
C ILE A 15 -17.36 37.74 -24.78
N PHE A 16 -16.35 38.25 -25.48
CA PHE A 16 -16.54 39.03 -26.69
C PHE A 16 -17.29 38.23 -27.76
N LEU A 17 -16.87 37.00 -28.07
CA LEU A 17 -17.44 36.19 -29.14
C LEU A 17 -18.87 35.71 -28.84
N VAL A 18 -19.21 35.47 -27.57
CA VAL A 18 -20.51 34.89 -27.18
C VAL A 18 -21.55 35.95 -26.83
N ILE A 19 -21.12 37.11 -26.30
CA ILE A 19 -22.02 38.17 -25.84
C ILE A 19 -21.95 39.39 -26.76
N ILE A 20 -20.75 39.95 -26.97
CA ILE A 20 -20.59 41.24 -27.66
C ILE A 20 -20.77 41.08 -29.18
N PHE A 21 -20.18 40.03 -29.77
CA PHE A 21 -20.21 39.79 -31.20
C PHE A 21 -21.63 39.55 -31.75
N PRO A 22 -22.52 38.75 -31.13
CA PRO A 22 -23.90 38.62 -31.60
C PRO A 22 -24.70 39.92 -31.52
N ILE A 23 -24.43 40.76 -30.50
CA ILE A 23 -25.06 42.08 -30.37
C ILE A 23 -24.60 43.00 -31.52
N LEU A 24 -23.28 43.07 -31.76
CA LEU A 24 -22.73 43.89 -32.84
C LEU A 24 -23.17 43.39 -34.23
N LEU A 25 -23.17 42.07 -34.43
CA LEU A 25 -23.65 41.44 -35.67
C LEU A 25 -25.14 41.74 -35.88
N SER A 26 -25.96 41.70 -34.82
CA SER A 26 -27.36 42.09 -34.90
C SER A 26 -27.55 43.57 -35.24
N GLN A 27 -26.71 44.49 -34.76
CA GLN A 27 -26.79 45.90 -35.14
C GLN A 27 -26.35 46.12 -36.59
N PHE A 28 -25.30 45.42 -37.03
CA PHE A 28 -24.79 45.51 -38.40
C PHE A 28 -25.82 45.02 -39.42
N ILE A 29 -26.52 43.92 -39.12
CA ILE A 29 -27.58 43.36 -39.97
C ILE A 29 -28.76 44.32 -40.16
N ARG A 30 -29.02 45.23 -39.22
CA ARG A 30 -30.12 46.22 -39.31
C ARG A 30 -29.81 47.40 -40.22
N LEU A 31 -28.57 47.56 -40.68
CA LEU A 31 -28.22 48.61 -41.62
C LEU A 31 -28.87 48.30 -42.99
N PRO A 32 -29.58 49.26 -43.62
CA PRO A 32 -30.32 49.04 -44.87
C PRO A 32 -29.37 48.99 -46.09
N LEU A 33 -28.39 48.09 -46.07
CA LEU A 33 -27.34 47.95 -47.09
C LEU A 33 -27.61 46.81 -48.09
N GLY A 34 -28.84 46.28 -48.14
CA GLY A 34 -29.30 45.26 -49.11
C GLY A 34 -29.93 44.01 -48.47
N HIS A 35 -30.35 43.04 -49.29
CA HIS A 35 -30.97 41.77 -48.87
C HIS A 35 -29.96 40.76 -48.26
N TRP A 36 -29.20 41.16 -47.25
CA TRP A 36 -28.17 40.33 -46.62
C TRP A 36 -28.73 39.27 -45.65
N THR A 37 -30.02 39.35 -45.33
CA THR A 37 -30.71 38.39 -44.45
C THR A 37 -31.69 37.53 -45.23
N ILE A 38 -31.61 36.22 -45.00
CA ILE A 38 -32.67 35.28 -45.38
C ILE A 38 -33.68 35.29 -44.23
N GLY A 39 -34.92 35.72 -44.50
CA GLY A 39 -36.01 35.78 -43.51
C GLY A 39 -36.16 37.13 -42.78
N ASN A 40 -37.16 37.23 -41.90
CA ASN A 40 -37.43 38.43 -41.10
C ASN A 40 -36.38 38.61 -39.99
N GLU A 41 -36.08 39.85 -39.59
CA GLU A 41 -35.11 40.21 -38.54
C GLU A 41 -35.31 39.41 -37.24
N GLY A 42 -36.56 39.15 -36.86
CA GLY A 42 -36.90 38.34 -35.69
C GLY A 42 -36.33 36.91 -35.74
N SER A 43 -36.17 36.33 -36.93
CA SER A 43 -35.61 34.99 -37.11
C SER A 43 -34.12 34.96 -36.80
N TRP A 44 -33.38 36.02 -37.17
CA TRP A 44 -31.95 36.15 -36.90
C TRP A 44 -31.65 36.40 -35.43
N VAL A 45 -32.46 37.23 -34.77
CA VAL A 45 -32.35 37.43 -33.32
C VAL A 45 -32.63 36.13 -32.57
N SER A 46 -33.65 35.37 -32.98
CA SER A 46 -33.94 34.06 -32.40
C SER A 46 -32.81 33.05 -32.62
N PHE A 47 -32.21 33.00 -33.80
CA PHE A 47 -31.08 32.13 -34.09
C PHE A 47 -29.86 32.43 -33.21
N LEU A 48 -29.48 33.71 -33.12
CA LEU A 48 -28.34 34.13 -32.29
C LEU A 48 -28.62 33.92 -30.79
N GLY A 49 -29.85 34.16 -30.33
CA GLY A 49 -30.26 33.86 -28.96
C GLY A 49 -30.12 32.38 -28.62
N ASN A 50 -30.57 31.49 -29.51
CA ASN A 50 -30.43 30.04 -29.37
C ASN A 50 -28.97 29.59 -29.42
N TYR A 51 -28.15 30.14 -30.33
CA TYR A 51 -26.73 29.84 -30.43
C TYR A 51 -25.96 30.26 -29.18
N SER A 52 -26.12 31.51 -28.73
CA SER A 52 -25.50 32.02 -27.50
C SER A 52 -25.98 31.24 -26.27
N GLY A 53 -27.27 30.88 -26.21
CA GLY A 53 -27.82 30.03 -25.15
C GLY A 53 -27.18 28.64 -25.12
N GLY A 54 -27.00 28.01 -26.29
CA GLY A 54 -26.31 26.72 -26.41
C GLY A 54 -24.84 26.80 -25.98
N VAL A 55 -24.11 27.83 -26.40
CA VAL A 55 -22.71 28.04 -26.01
C VAL A 55 -22.57 28.30 -24.51
N LEU A 56 -23.39 29.18 -23.94
CA LEU A 56 -23.40 29.45 -22.50
C LEU A 56 -23.79 28.20 -21.70
N GLY A 57 -24.79 27.45 -22.15
CA GLY A 57 -25.19 26.17 -21.56
C GLY A 57 -24.03 25.17 -21.54
N GLY A 58 -23.31 25.04 -22.65
CA GLY A 58 -22.11 24.20 -22.75
C GLY A 58 -20.99 24.62 -21.80
N ILE A 59 -20.72 25.91 -21.66
CA ILE A 59 -19.71 26.44 -20.72
C ILE A 59 -20.11 26.12 -19.27
N ILE A 60 -21.36 26.36 -18.89
CA ILE A 60 -21.86 26.07 -17.54
C ILE A 60 -21.78 24.56 -17.27
N ALA A 61 -22.24 23.73 -18.20
CA ALA A 61 -22.16 22.27 -18.09
C ALA A 61 -20.70 21.79 -17.91
N PHE A 62 -19.76 22.34 -18.68
CA PHE A 62 -18.34 22.03 -18.54
C PHE A 62 -17.78 22.43 -17.16
N LEU A 63 -18.13 23.61 -16.66
CA LEU A 63 -17.69 24.08 -15.33
C LEU A 63 -18.23 23.18 -14.21
N VAL A 64 -19.51 22.81 -14.29
CA VAL A 64 -20.15 21.90 -13.34
C VAL A 64 -19.50 20.51 -13.41
N ALA A 65 -19.33 19.95 -14.61
CA ALA A 65 -18.68 18.64 -14.79
C ALA A 65 -17.24 18.66 -14.25
N ARG A 66 -16.47 19.71 -14.51
CA ARG A 66 -15.10 19.88 -13.99
C ARG A 66 -15.07 19.93 -12.47
N ASP A 67 -16.01 20.64 -11.83
CA ASP A 67 -16.10 20.71 -10.37
C ASP A 67 -16.49 19.36 -9.76
N GLN A 68 -17.44 18.66 -10.38
CA GLN A 68 -17.86 17.31 -9.98
C GLN A 68 -16.70 16.30 -10.08
N ILE A 69 -15.97 16.29 -11.19
CA ILE A 69 -14.79 15.40 -11.36
C ILE A 69 -13.74 15.69 -10.30
N LYS A 70 -13.45 16.97 -10.01
CA LYS A 70 -12.48 17.34 -8.96
C LYS A 70 -12.94 16.87 -7.57
N LYS A 71 -14.23 17.00 -7.26
CA LYS A 71 -14.81 16.52 -6.00
C LYS A 71 -14.74 15.00 -5.90
N GLN A 72 -15.09 14.27 -6.96
CA GLN A 72 -15.00 12.81 -7.02
C GLN A 72 -13.57 12.32 -6.85
N GLN A 73 -12.60 12.92 -7.56
CA GLN A 73 -11.17 12.58 -7.41
C GLN A 73 -10.68 12.79 -5.97
N LYS A 74 -11.10 13.90 -5.34
CA LYS A 74 -10.75 14.21 -3.96
C LYS A 74 -11.38 13.21 -2.98
N GLN A 75 -12.65 12.85 -3.17
CA GLN A 75 -13.36 11.87 -2.35
C GLN A 75 -12.72 10.49 -2.47
N TYR A 76 -12.45 10.04 -3.70
CA TYR A 76 -11.74 8.79 -3.98
C TYR A 76 -10.37 8.73 -3.31
N LEU A 77 -9.61 9.83 -3.36
CA LEU A 77 -8.32 9.92 -2.66
C LEU A 77 -8.50 9.76 -1.14
N ILE A 78 -9.45 10.47 -0.53
CA ILE A 78 -9.72 10.39 0.91
C ILE A 78 -10.13 8.98 1.32
N GLU A 79 -11.02 8.35 0.55
CA GLU A 79 -11.48 6.99 0.81
C GLU A 79 -10.32 5.99 0.76
N ASN A 80 -9.46 6.09 -0.26
CA ASN A 80 -8.28 5.23 -0.38
C ASN A 80 -7.28 5.44 0.76
N LEU A 81 -7.04 6.69 1.16
CA LEU A 81 -6.18 6.99 2.31
C LEU A 81 -6.78 6.45 3.63
N GLY A 82 -8.12 6.48 3.77
CA GLY A 82 -8.83 5.86 4.88
C GLY A 82 -8.65 4.34 4.93
N LYS A 83 -8.65 3.66 3.79
CA LYS A 83 -8.36 2.22 3.67
C LYS A 83 -6.89 1.88 3.91
N GLU A 84 -5.97 2.77 3.54
CA GLU A 84 -4.52 2.59 3.70
C GLU A 84 -4.10 2.61 5.20
N LEU A 85 -4.73 3.47 6.01
CA LEU A 85 -4.35 3.69 7.42
C LEU A 85 -4.43 2.43 8.32
N PRO A 86 -5.50 1.62 8.31
CA PRO A 86 -5.55 0.38 9.10
C PRO A 86 -4.53 -0.66 8.62
N ILE A 87 -4.23 -0.71 7.32
CA ILE A 87 -3.21 -1.62 6.76
C ILE A 87 -1.83 -1.24 7.28
N LEU A 88 -1.45 0.04 7.16
CA LEU A 88 -0.19 0.55 7.69
C LEU A 88 -0.08 0.33 9.20
N THR A 89 -1.16 0.50 9.94
CA THR A 89 -1.19 0.26 11.39
C THR A 89 -1.02 -1.23 11.73
N GLY A 90 -1.68 -2.11 10.99
CA GLY A 90 -1.52 -3.56 11.15
C GLY A 90 -0.08 -3.99 10.90
N VAL A 91 0.53 -3.55 9.81
CA VAL A 91 1.93 -3.89 9.49
C VAL A 91 2.90 -3.25 10.49
N GLU A 92 2.65 -2.03 10.95
CA GLU A 92 3.45 -1.39 11.99
C GLU A 92 3.52 -2.24 13.27
N LEU A 93 2.37 -2.77 13.71
CA LEU A 93 2.30 -3.62 14.90
C LEU A 93 3.08 -4.93 14.71
N GLU A 94 2.96 -5.58 13.54
CA GLU A 94 3.73 -6.79 13.22
C GLU A 94 5.23 -6.49 13.19
N CYS A 95 5.66 -5.42 12.51
CA CYS A 95 7.06 -5.03 12.45
C CYS A 95 7.64 -4.71 13.83
N LYS A 96 6.88 -4.06 14.72
CA LYS A 96 7.30 -3.81 16.11
C LYS A 96 7.50 -5.11 16.89
N LYS A 97 6.53 -6.03 16.79
CA LYS A 97 6.60 -7.36 17.42
C LYS A 97 7.85 -8.12 16.94
N VAL A 98 8.08 -8.18 15.63
CA VAL A 98 9.26 -8.82 15.04
C VAL A 98 10.54 -8.16 15.53
N LEU A 99 10.60 -6.84 15.51
CA LEU A 99 11.78 -6.08 15.93
C LEU A 99 12.16 -6.40 17.38
N GLU A 100 11.18 -6.44 18.29
CA GLU A 100 11.40 -6.83 19.68
C GLU A 100 11.95 -8.25 19.80
N GLN A 101 11.41 -9.19 19.04
CA GLN A 101 11.90 -10.57 19.06
C GLN A 101 13.30 -10.70 18.46
N LEU A 102 13.58 -10.07 17.32
CA LEU A 102 14.91 -10.07 16.69
C LEU A 102 15.97 -9.48 17.64
N LYS A 103 15.64 -8.39 18.34
CA LYS A 103 16.53 -7.81 19.36
C LYS A 103 16.80 -8.78 20.51
N LYS A 104 15.79 -9.52 20.97
CA LYS A 104 15.97 -10.58 21.98
C LYS A 104 16.89 -11.70 21.48
N VAL A 105 16.73 -12.13 20.22
CA VAL A 105 17.63 -13.14 19.63
C VAL A 105 19.06 -12.62 19.57
N GLN A 106 19.25 -11.38 19.11
CA GLN A 106 20.56 -10.76 18.99
C GLN A 106 21.28 -10.68 20.35
N GLN A 107 20.57 -10.23 21.40
CA GLN A 107 21.12 -10.16 22.77
C GLN A 107 21.50 -11.54 23.32
N ASN A 108 20.66 -12.55 23.09
CA ASN A 108 20.94 -13.91 23.53
C ASN A 108 22.09 -14.53 22.73
N TYR A 109 22.24 -14.18 21.45
CA TYR A 109 23.30 -14.71 20.60
C TYR A 109 24.70 -14.34 21.10
N GLU A 110 24.91 -13.09 21.54
CA GLU A 110 26.18 -12.63 22.11
C GLU A 110 26.59 -13.47 23.34
N VAL A 111 25.62 -13.90 24.14
CA VAL A 111 25.84 -14.73 25.33
C VAL A 111 26.06 -16.21 24.97
N LEU A 112 25.42 -16.69 23.90
CA LEU A 112 25.39 -18.11 23.53
C LEU A 112 26.54 -18.53 22.62
N TRP A 113 27.21 -17.61 21.91
CA TRP A 113 28.39 -17.93 21.09
C TRP A 113 29.48 -18.64 21.90
N GLU A 114 29.55 -18.41 23.21
CA GLU A 114 30.54 -19.03 24.11
C GLU A 114 30.19 -20.48 24.51
N ASN A 115 28.92 -20.91 24.43
CA ASN A 115 28.46 -22.17 25.02
C ASN A 115 28.04 -23.28 24.02
N GLN A 116 28.10 -23.00 22.70
CA GLN A 116 28.02 -23.93 21.54
C GLN A 116 26.93 -25.05 21.48
N SER A 117 26.11 -25.30 22.50
CA SER A 117 25.48 -26.62 22.63
C SER A 117 23.96 -26.68 22.63
N THR A 118 23.21 -25.59 22.78
CA THR A 118 21.74 -25.65 22.68
C THR A 118 21.13 -24.27 22.39
N TYR A 119 20.50 -24.12 21.22
CA TYR A 119 19.75 -22.92 20.84
C TYR A 119 18.27 -23.28 20.65
N SER A 120 17.42 -22.98 21.61
CA SER A 120 15.97 -22.99 21.41
C SER A 120 15.45 -21.56 21.45
N PHE A 121 15.28 -20.96 20.28
CA PHE A 121 14.55 -19.71 20.14
C PHE A 121 13.40 -19.92 19.18
N SER A 122 12.19 -19.57 19.61
CA SER A 122 11.00 -19.56 18.76
C SER A 122 10.57 -18.12 18.54
N LEU A 123 10.49 -17.71 17.27
CA LEU A 123 9.84 -16.47 16.88
C LEU A 123 8.33 -16.71 16.91
N ASP A 124 7.56 -15.85 17.59
CA ASP A 124 6.10 -16.01 17.54
C ASP A 124 5.62 -15.86 16.09
N ALA A 125 4.58 -16.62 15.74
CA ALA A 125 3.95 -16.50 14.44
C ALA A 125 3.51 -15.07 14.13
N LEU A 126 3.76 -14.64 12.89
CA LEU A 126 3.22 -13.40 12.35
C LEU A 126 1.81 -13.59 11.82
N ILE A 127 1.02 -12.54 11.96
CA ILE A 127 -0.33 -12.51 11.40
C ILE A 127 -0.21 -12.11 9.93
N TRP A 128 0.04 -13.09 9.07
CA TRP A 128 0.30 -12.87 7.64
C TRP A 128 -0.87 -12.20 6.90
N SER A 129 -2.09 -12.36 7.38
CA SER A 129 -3.28 -11.68 6.82
C SER A 129 -3.18 -10.16 6.88
N ARG A 130 -2.40 -9.60 7.83
CA ARG A 130 -2.12 -8.14 7.89
C ARG A 130 -1.24 -7.65 6.74
N TRP A 131 -0.50 -8.54 6.09
CA TRP A 131 0.41 -8.23 4.99
C TRP A 131 -0.23 -8.41 3.60
N GLU A 132 -1.34 -9.13 3.49
CA GLU A 132 -1.99 -9.44 2.21
C GLU A 132 -2.46 -8.18 1.46
N LYS A 133 -2.87 -7.16 2.21
CA LYS A 133 -3.43 -5.91 1.69
C LYS A 133 -2.38 -4.83 1.42
N ILE A 134 -1.08 -5.14 1.48
CA ILE A 134 0.01 -4.19 1.20
C ILE A 134 -0.12 -3.55 -0.19
N HIS A 135 -0.71 -4.27 -1.15
CA HIS A 135 -0.97 -3.75 -2.50
C HIS A 135 -1.96 -2.58 -2.56
N LEU A 136 -2.68 -2.29 -1.48
CA LEU A 136 -3.58 -1.13 -1.38
C LEU A 136 -2.87 0.14 -0.89
N ILE A 137 -1.58 0.06 -0.53
CA ILE A 137 -0.78 1.21 -0.11
C ILE A 137 -0.43 2.06 -1.33
N ASN A 138 -0.85 3.33 -1.34
CA ASN A 138 -0.59 4.24 -2.45
C ASN A 138 0.81 4.90 -2.35
N ASP A 139 1.83 4.05 -2.24
CA ASP A 139 3.25 4.39 -2.21
C ASP A 139 4.04 3.18 -2.77
N PRO A 140 4.29 3.13 -4.09
CA PRO A 140 4.90 1.96 -4.74
C PRO A 140 6.28 1.59 -4.18
N VAL A 141 7.07 2.58 -3.76
CA VAL A 141 8.41 2.36 -3.21
C VAL A 141 8.32 1.71 -1.84
N LEU A 142 7.43 2.22 -0.97
CA LEU A 142 7.19 1.60 0.34
C LEU A 142 6.59 0.19 0.17
N GLN A 143 5.68 0.02 -0.77
CA GLN A 143 5.05 -1.27 -1.08
C GLN A 143 6.09 -2.33 -1.47
N GLU A 144 6.97 -2.03 -2.41
CA GLU A 144 8.06 -2.92 -2.83
C GLU A 144 8.96 -3.29 -1.65
N GLU A 145 9.39 -2.30 -0.87
CA GLU A 145 10.22 -2.54 0.31
C GLU A 145 9.54 -3.45 1.34
N MET A 146 8.24 -3.25 1.59
CA MET A 146 7.46 -4.08 2.51
C MET A 146 7.28 -5.51 1.99
N ILE A 147 7.07 -5.70 0.68
CA ILE A 147 6.99 -7.03 0.06
C ILE A 147 8.32 -7.76 0.22
N MET A 148 9.43 -7.12 -0.17
CA MET A 148 10.76 -7.70 -0.05
C MET A 148 11.14 -8.00 1.40
N HIS A 149 10.73 -7.15 2.33
CA HIS A 149 10.95 -7.38 3.75
C HIS A 149 10.10 -8.53 4.30
N ARG A 150 8.82 -8.64 3.89
CA ARG A 150 7.94 -9.75 4.25
C ARG A 150 8.55 -11.11 3.88
N GLU A 151 9.06 -11.25 2.66
CA GLU A 151 9.69 -12.50 2.21
C GLU A 151 10.97 -12.80 3.01
N SER A 152 11.73 -11.76 3.35
CA SER A 152 12.89 -11.92 4.25
C SER A 152 12.47 -12.41 5.63
N LEU A 153 11.46 -11.80 6.24
CA LEU A 153 10.96 -12.19 7.56
C LEU A 153 10.38 -13.60 7.57
N LYS A 154 9.66 -13.98 6.52
CA LYS A 154 9.09 -15.32 6.36
C LYS A 154 10.19 -16.39 6.40
N ARG A 155 11.26 -16.21 5.62
CA ARG A 155 12.41 -17.12 5.63
C ARG A 155 13.09 -17.18 7.00
N ASN A 156 13.29 -16.03 7.64
CA ASN A 156 13.87 -15.99 8.98
C ASN A 156 13.02 -16.77 9.99
N ILE A 157 11.71 -16.56 10.00
CA ILE A 157 10.79 -17.26 10.91
C ILE A 157 10.77 -18.76 10.65
N GLU A 158 10.74 -19.19 9.39
CA GLU A 158 10.79 -20.61 9.02
C GLU A 158 12.08 -21.26 9.55
N VAL A 159 13.23 -20.62 9.35
CA VAL A 159 14.52 -21.16 9.78
C VAL A 159 14.67 -21.14 11.30
N PHE A 160 14.25 -20.07 11.97
CA PHE A 160 14.29 -20.01 13.43
C PHE A 160 13.27 -20.94 14.09
N GLY A 161 12.12 -21.20 13.45
CA GLY A 161 11.08 -22.10 13.95
C GLY A 161 11.47 -23.58 13.99
N ILE A 162 12.53 -23.99 13.28
CA ILE A 162 13.04 -25.36 13.35
C ILE A 162 13.81 -25.55 14.66
N ASP A 163 13.35 -26.48 15.50
CA ASP A 163 14.05 -26.89 16.72
C ASP A 163 15.18 -27.87 16.41
N ILE A 164 16.43 -27.40 16.48
CA ILE A 164 17.62 -28.22 16.27
C ILE A 164 17.71 -29.34 17.31
N ASN A 165 17.30 -29.10 18.56
CA ASN A 165 17.47 -30.09 19.62
C ASN A 165 16.59 -31.31 19.35
N THR A 166 15.34 -31.07 18.93
CA THR A 166 14.44 -32.13 18.48
C THR A 166 15.04 -32.93 17.32
N LEU A 167 15.67 -32.27 16.33
CA LEU A 167 16.32 -32.97 15.21
C LEU A 167 17.55 -33.77 15.66
N ILE A 168 18.36 -33.24 16.58
CA ILE A 168 19.51 -33.96 17.16
C ILE A 168 19.04 -35.20 17.91
N GLU A 169 18.02 -35.06 18.78
CA GLU A 169 17.48 -36.17 19.55
C GLU A 169 16.93 -37.28 18.65
N GLN A 170 16.16 -36.92 17.62
CA GLN A 170 15.65 -37.87 16.62
C GLN A 170 16.79 -38.61 15.90
N LEU A 171 17.83 -37.89 15.50
CA LEU A 171 19.01 -38.48 14.84
C LEU A 171 19.79 -39.41 15.77
N GLU A 172 19.93 -39.06 17.05
CA GLU A 172 20.58 -39.89 18.06
C GLU A 172 19.79 -41.16 18.38
N GLN A 173 18.46 -41.06 18.44
CA GLN A 173 17.58 -42.23 18.59
C GLN A 173 17.75 -43.20 17.41
N LYS A 174 17.76 -42.70 16.17
CA LYS A 174 18.00 -43.51 14.97
C LYS A 174 19.39 -44.14 14.94
N ARG A 175 20.44 -43.39 15.26
CA ARG A 175 21.81 -43.92 15.38
C ARG A 175 21.92 -45.00 16.45
N SER A 176 21.21 -44.84 17.56
CA SER A 176 21.15 -45.83 18.63
C SER A 176 20.44 -47.11 18.19
N GLN A 177 19.38 -46.98 17.39
CA GLN A 177 18.70 -48.12 16.77
C GLN A 177 19.61 -48.84 15.76
N GLU A 178 20.29 -48.10 14.88
CA GLU A 178 21.22 -48.65 13.89
C GLU A 178 22.33 -49.47 14.56
N ARG A 179 22.92 -48.97 15.66
CA ARG A 179 23.95 -49.68 16.45
C ARG A 179 23.46 -51.02 17.03
N ARG A 180 22.15 -51.21 17.20
CA ARG A 180 21.54 -52.43 17.72
C ARG A 180 21.17 -53.42 16.61
N MET A 181 21.18 -53.01 15.34
CA MET A 181 20.81 -53.85 14.20
C MET A 181 22.03 -54.58 13.62
N SER A 182 21.79 -55.74 13.01
CA SER A 182 22.84 -56.44 12.26
C SER A 182 23.05 -55.78 10.91
N GLN A 183 24.30 -55.64 10.46
CA GLN A 183 24.61 -55.11 9.13
C GLN A 183 24.02 -55.94 7.98
N LYS A 184 23.65 -57.20 8.25
CA LYS A 184 23.02 -58.11 7.27
C LYS A 184 21.51 -57.89 7.16
N ASP A 185 20.89 -57.17 8.09
CA ASP A 185 19.45 -56.91 8.05
C ASP A 185 19.13 -55.93 6.92
N SER A 186 18.11 -56.22 6.12
CA SER A 186 17.70 -55.34 5.02
C SER A 186 17.30 -53.94 5.50
N GLY A 187 16.75 -53.84 6.72
CA GLY A 187 16.41 -52.57 7.37
C GLY A 187 17.63 -51.71 7.75
N PHE A 188 18.81 -52.32 7.94
CA PHE A 188 20.03 -51.58 8.31
C PHE A 188 20.42 -50.58 7.21
N ILE A 189 20.44 -51.03 5.95
CA ILE A 189 20.83 -50.17 4.81
C ILE A 189 19.85 -49.01 4.65
N GLN A 190 18.55 -49.25 4.86
CA GLN A 190 17.55 -48.20 4.79
C GLN A 190 17.75 -47.16 5.92
N LEU A 191 17.87 -47.62 7.17
CA LEU A 191 18.07 -46.74 8.31
C LEU A 191 19.36 -45.93 8.20
N HIS A 192 20.46 -46.54 7.74
CA HIS A 192 21.73 -45.85 7.49
C HIS A 192 21.58 -44.70 6.49
N ARG A 193 20.82 -44.92 5.40
CA ARG A 193 20.53 -43.88 4.40
C ARG A 193 19.67 -42.76 4.98
N GLU A 194 18.69 -43.08 5.81
CA GLU A 194 17.86 -42.07 6.49
C GLU A 194 18.70 -41.22 7.46
N ILE A 195 19.54 -41.85 8.28
CA ILE A 195 20.48 -41.16 9.18
C ILE A 195 21.41 -40.24 8.39
N SER A 196 21.94 -40.71 7.26
CA SER A 196 22.80 -39.89 6.40
C SER A 196 22.07 -38.66 5.85
N LYS A 197 20.82 -38.82 5.37
CA LYS A 197 19.99 -37.71 4.87
C LYS A 197 19.64 -36.71 5.97
N GLU A 198 19.22 -37.18 7.14
CA GLU A 198 18.85 -36.31 8.27
C GLU A 198 20.07 -35.61 8.86
N SER A 199 21.22 -36.30 8.93
CA SER A 199 22.48 -35.66 9.32
C SER A 199 22.88 -34.56 8.35
N ALA A 200 22.72 -34.77 7.03
CA ALA A 200 22.99 -33.73 6.05
C ALA A 200 22.01 -32.55 6.17
N TYR A 201 20.73 -32.83 6.37
CA TYR A 201 19.71 -31.80 6.60
C TYR A 201 19.99 -30.97 7.86
N LEU A 202 20.35 -31.63 8.97
CA LEU A 202 20.72 -30.97 10.23
C LEU A 202 21.90 -30.00 10.03
N GLU A 203 22.94 -30.40 9.31
CA GLU A 203 24.09 -29.53 9.02
C GLU A 203 23.71 -28.34 8.14
N ILE A 204 22.80 -28.51 7.16
CA ILE A 204 22.25 -27.40 6.37
C ILE A 204 21.51 -26.43 7.28
N ILE A 205 20.61 -26.91 8.14
CA ILE A 205 19.83 -26.04 9.05
C ILE A 205 20.73 -25.30 10.05
N LYS A 206 21.76 -25.96 10.58
CA LYS A 206 22.76 -25.30 11.45
C LYS A 206 23.46 -24.17 10.70
N LYS A 207 23.94 -24.44 9.49
CA LYS A 207 24.61 -23.44 8.65
C LYS A 207 23.69 -22.27 8.32
N ASP A 208 22.43 -22.55 7.95
CA ASP A 208 21.44 -21.53 7.64
C ASP A 208 21.17 -20.65 8.87
N LYS A 209 20.93 -21.25 10.04
CA LYS A 209 20.71 -20.47 11.28
C LYS A 209 21.90 -19.57 11.63
N VAL A 210 23.13 -20.06 11.48
CA VAL A 210 24.33 -19.23 11.69
C VAL A 210 24.34 -18.06 10.70
N HIS A 211 24.10 -18.32 9.42
CA HIS A 211 24.03 -17.28 8.39
C HIS A 211 22.95 -16.23 8.70
N TYR A 212 21.75 -16.64 9.10
CA TYR A 212 20.68 -15.70 9.48
C TYR A 212 20.96 -14.93 10.77
N LEU A 213 21.73 -15.51 11.70
CA LEU A 213 22.20 -14.80 12.89
C LEU A 213 23.21 -13.71 12.50
N GLU A 214 24.09 -13.98 11.54
CA GLU A 214 25.01 -12.98 10.98
C GLU A 214 24.27 -11.85 10.24
N GLU A 215 23.20 -12.17 9.50
CA GLU A 215 22.36 -11.18 8.80
C GLU A 215 21.37 -10.44 9.72
N MET A 216 21.24 -10.85 10.98
CA MET A 216 20.25 -10.31 11.90
C MET A 216 20.35 -8.80 12.13
N PRO A 217 21.54 -8.18 12.31
CA PRO A 217 21.65 -6.74 12.46
C PRO A 217 21.08 -5.97 11.26
N TYR A 218 21.33 -6.49 10.04
CA TYR A 218 20.77 -5.90 8.82
C TYR A 218 19.24 -6.04 8.76
N CYS A 219 18.71 -7.19 9.19
CA CYS A 219 17.27 -7.38 9.28
C CYS A 219 16.61 -6.41 10.28
N ILE A 220 17.25 -6.18 11.43
CA ILE A 220 16.82 -5.22 12.45
C ILE A 220 16.80 -3.80 11.88
N GLU A 221 17.92 -3.35 11.28
CA GLU A 221 18.02 -2.03 10.65
C GLU A 221 16.95 -1.82 9.57
N LYS A 222 16.75 -2.83 8.71
CA LYS A 222 15.72 -2.79 7.66
C LYS A 222 14.32 -2.68 8.23
N THR A 223 14.03 -3.41 9.32
CA THR A 223 12.74 -3.35 10.02
C THR A 223 12.49 -1.94 10.60
N GLU A 224 13.51 -1.36 11.24
CA GLU A 224 13.44 0.01 11.79
C GLU A 224 13.24 1.07 10.69
N LYS A 225 13.94 0.93 9.56
CA LYS A 225 13.77 1.81 8.41
C LYS A 225 12.34 1.76 7.86
N ILE A 226 11.76 0.56 7.72
CA ILE A 226 10.37 0.39 7.28
C ILE A 226 9.41 1.00 8.28
N LEU A 227 9.60 0.77 9.59
CA LEU A 227 8.78 1.38 10.64
C LEU A 227 8.81 2.91 10.60
N SER A 228 9.98 3.51 10.38
CA SER A 228 10.13 4.96 10.21
C SER A 228 9.36 5.48 8.99
N LYS A 229 9.44 4.78 7.85
CA LYS A 229 8.69 5.14 6.63
C LYS A 229 7.18 4.99 6.82
N ILE A 230 6.72 3.91 7.44
CA ILE A 230 5.30 3.69 7.79
C ILE A 230 4.81 4.83 8.69
N SER A 231 5.58 5.18 9.73
CA SER A 231 5.21 6.26 10.66
C SER A 231 5.09 7.60 9.95
N LYS A 232 6.07 7.95 9.09
CA LYS A 232 6.05 9.18 8.28
C LYS A 232 4.85 9.21 7.33
N ARG A 233 4.56 8.08 6.68
CA ARG A 233 3.41 7.94 5.77
C ARG A 233 2.09 8.12 6.52
N LYS A 234 1.92 7.44 7.67
CA LYS A 234 0.74 7.56 8.53
C LYS A 234 0.51 9.01 8.98
N SER A 235 1.56 9.71 9.43
CA SER A 235 1.44 11.13 9.83
C SER A 235 0.98 12.01 8.67
N LYS A 236 1.54 11.82 7.47
CA LYS A 236 1.12 12.57 6.27
C LYS A 236 -0.34 12.28 5.91
N ILE A 237 -0.76 11.02 5.98
CA ILE A 237 -2.16 10.63 5.76
C ILE A 237 -3.06 11.31 6.79
N HIS A 238 -2.71 11.24 8.08
CA HIS A 238 -3.48 11.87 9.15
C HIS A 238 -3.61 13.39 8.95
N GLU A 239 -2.54 14.08 8.56
CA GLU A 239 -2.59 15.51 8.23
C GLU A 239 -3.52 15.83 7.05
N ILE A 240 -3.50 15.01 6.00
CA ILE A 240 -4.38 15.18 4.83
C ILE A 240 -5.84 14.95 5.24
N LEU A 241 -6.10 13.91 6.01
CA LEU A 241 -7.44 13.55 6.47
C LEU A 241 -7.99 14.60 7.44
N LYS A 242 -7.18 15.10 8.38
CA LYS A 242 -7.57 16.15 9.33
C LYS A 242 -7.94 17.48 8.65
N LYS A 243 -7.31 17.81 7.53
CA LYS A 243 -7.63 19.01 6.73
C LYS A 243 -8.93 18.88 5.93
N ASN A 244 -9.53 17.70 5.89
CA ASN A 244 -10.78 17.46 5.19
C ASN A 244 -11.93 17.29 6.19
N ASP A 245 -12.90 18.22 6.16
CA ASP A 245 -14.12 18.20 6.98
C ASP A 245 -14.92 16.90 6.88
N TYR A 246 -14.66 16.07 5.86
CA TYR A 246 -15.23 14.73 5.70
C TYR A 246 -14.87 13.80 6.88
N TYR A 247 -13.61 13.84 7.35
CA TYR A 247 -13.15 12.92 8.39
C TYR A 247 -13.76 13.24 9.77
N SER A 248 -14.07 14.52 10.03
CA SER A 248 -14.69 14.95 11.28
C SER A 248 -16.20 14.69 11.31
N LYS A 249 -16.87 14.54 10.16
CA LYS A 249 -18.34 14.45 10.08
C LYS A 249 -18.92 13.10 9.73
N GLU A 250 -18.23 12.22 9.00
CA GLU A 250 -18.79 10.93 8.53
C GLU A 250 -18.12 9.70 9.15
N LEU A 251 -16.80 9.70 9.33
CA LEU A 251 -16.09 8.52 9.86
C LEU A 251 -16.18 8.38 11.39
N LEU A 252 -16.37 9.48 12.13
CA LEU A 252 -16.49 9.47 13.59
C LEU A 252 -17.94 9.45 14.09
N SER A 253 -18.90 9.77 13.21
CA SER A 253 -20.32 9.86 13.55
C SER A 253 -21.06 8.53 13.36
N GLU A 254 -20.63 7.71 12.39
CA GLU A 254 -21.17 6.39 12.13
C GLU A 254 -20.04 5.37 11.98
N PRO A 255 -19.51 4.81 13.08
CA PRO A 255 -18.59 3.68 12.99
C PRO A 255 -19.38 2.52 12.37
N LYS A 256 -19.28 2.33 11.06
CA LYS A 256 -19.69 1.07 10.43
C LYS A 256 -18.92 -0.02 11.13
N GLU A 257 -19.63 -0.95 11.77
CA GLU A 257 -19.06 -2.11 12.42
C GLU A 257 -18.14 -2.81 11.41
N TYR A 258 -16.83 -2.64 11.58
CA TYR A 258 -15.87 -3.49 10.90
C TYR A 258 -15.99 -4.84 11.60
N GLU A 259 -16.80 -5.74 11.02
CA GLU A 259 -16.74 -7.15 11.37
C GLU A 259 -15.31 -7.60 11.16
N VAL A 260 -14.61 -7.83 12.28
CA VAL A 260 -13.32 -8.50 12.26
C VAL A 260 -13.67 -9.95 12.04
N ASP A 261 -13.52 -10.42 10.80
CA ASP A 261 -13.55 -11.85 10.49
C ASP A 261 -12.59 -12.55 11.47
N ARG A 262 -13.16 -13.33 12.39
CA ARG A 262 -12.45 -14.09 13.41
C ARG A 262 -11.98 -15.42 12.86
#